data_AF-A0A2A2WL04-F1
#
_entry.id   AF-A0A2A2WL04-F1
#
_cell.length_a   1.000
_cell.length_b   1.000
_cell.length_c   1.000
_cell.angle_alpha   90.00
_cell.angle_beta   90.00
_cell.angle_gamma   90.00
#
_symmetry.space_group_name_H-M   'P 1'
#
loop_
_entity.id
_entity.type
_entity.pdbx_description
1 polymer ?
#
loop_
_entity_poly.entity_id
_entity_poly.type
_entity_poly.pdbx_seq_one_letter_code
_entity_poly.pdbx_strand_id
1 'polypeptide(L)' 'AGPFTFVTADALTIKVRENNQVVKAAVLLATGVNGDGHREVLGMQVATSETRASWNTFFADLVARGLGGVRLVTS' A
#
# COMPACT_ATOMS: atom_id res chain seq x y z
N ALA A 1 -10.54 14.44 -0.72
CA ALA A 1 -10.19 13.58 0.44
C ALA A 1 -8.83 13.97 0.98
N GLY A 2 -8.63 13.87 2.30
CA GLY A 2 -7.45 14.32 3.04
C GLY A 2 -7.77 15.46 4.02
N PRO A 3 -6.99 15.64 5.11
CA PRO A 3 -5.75 14.93 5.45
C PRO A 3 -5.99 13.49 5.94
N PHE A 4 -4.96 12.64 5.81
CA PHE A 4 -4.97 11.25 6.29
C PHE A 4 -4.03 11.10 7.48
N THR A 5 -4.55 11.26 8.71
CA THR A 5 -3.72 11.23 9.93
C THR A 5 -3.21 9.82 10.25
N PHE A 6 -3.99 8.79 9.88
CA PHE A 6 -3.72 7.39 10.16
C PHE A 6 -3.71 6.60 8.84
N VAL A 7 -2.72 5.73 8.67
CA VAL A 7 -2.61 4.80 7.54
C VAL A 7 -2.41 3.38 8.06
N THR A 8 -3.14 2.43 7.51
CA THR A 8 -2.90 1.00 7.71
C THR A 8 -2.29 0.41 6.44
N ALA A 9 -1.22 -0.35 6.59
CA ALA A 9 -0.58 -1.12 5.52
C ALA A 9 -0.93 -2.60 5.68
N ASP A 10 -1.16 -3.31 4.59
CA ASP A 10 -1.41 -4.75 4.60
C ASP A 10 -0.77 -5.42 3.38
N ALA A 11 -0.47 -6.71 3.49
CA ALA A 11 0.10 -7.53 2.42
C ALA A 11 -0.72 -8.81 2.21
N LEU A 12 -1.39 -8.92 1.06
CA LEU A 12 -2.08 -10.14 0.67
C LEU A 12 -1.19 -11.00 -0.22
N THR A 13 -1.01 -12.27 0.13
CA THR A 13 -0.37 -13.24 -0.78
C THR A 13 -1.39 -13.80 -1.76
N ILE A 14 -1.18 -13.59 -3.05
CA ILE A 14 -2.03 -14.12 -4.12
C ILE A 14 -1.22 -14.98 -5.09
N LYS A 15 -1.89 -15.84 -5.86
CA LYS A 15 -1.27 -16.55 -6.98
C LYS A 15 -1.47 -15.74 -8.26
N VAL A 16 -0.38 -15.44 -8.95
CA VAL A 16 -0.37 -14.74 -10.24
C VAL A 16 0.38 -15.55 -11.29
N ARG A 17 0.20 -15.22 -12.57
CA ARG A 17 0.99 -15.82 -13.66
C ARG A 17 2.08 -14.86 -14.10
N GLU A 18 3.33 -15.25 -13.90
CA GLU A 18 4.54 -14.54 -14.34
C GLU A 18 5.43 -15.51 -15.11
N ASN A 19 6.04 -15.09 -16.21
CA ASN A 19 6.99 -15.90 -17.00
C ASN A 19 6.50 -17.33 -17.30
N ASN A 20 5.22 -17.46 -17.66
CA ASN A 20 4.54 -18.72 -17.95
C ASN A 20 4.46 -19.71 -16.75
N GLN A 21 4.63 -19.23 -15.52
CA GLN A 21 4.51 -19.99 -14.29
C GLN A 21 3.50 -19.34 -13.33
N VAL A 22 2.84 -20.15 -12.50
CA VAL A 22 2.01 -19.63 -11.40
C VAL A 22 2.89 -19.47 -10.17
N VAL A 23 3.08 -18.22 -9.75
CA VAL A 23 3.93 -17.84 -8.61
C VAL A 23 3.11 -17.17 -7.52
N LYS A 24 3.63 -17.15 -6.29
CA LYS A 24 3.07 -16.33 -5.22
C LYS A 24 3.59 -14.90 -5.38
N ALA A 25 2.71 -13.92 -5.34
CA ALA A 25 3.03 -12.50 -5.31
C ALA A 25 2.38 -11.84 -4.10
N ALA A 26 2.92 -10.70 -3.69
CA ALA A 26 2.38 -9.87 -2.62
C ALA A 26 1.59 -8.69 -3.21
N VAL A 27 0.41 -8.43 -2.67
CA VAL A 27 -0.36 -7.21 -2.92
C VAL A 27 -0.19 -6.31 -1.72
N LEU A 28 0.56 -5.22 -1.89
CA LEU A 28 0.74 -4.18 -0.88
C LEU A 28 -0.45 -3.23 -0.96
N LEU A 29 -1.11 -2.97 0.17
CA LEU A 29 -2.30 -2.12 0.26
C LEU A 29 -2.09 -1.04 1.32
N ALA A 30 -2.47 0.21 1.03
CA ALA A 30 -2.55 1.28 2.00
C ALA A 30 -3.98 1.82 2.09
N THR A 31 -4.53 1.85 3.30
CA THR A 31 -5.83 2.47 3.60
C THR A 31 -5.63 3.61 4.59
N GLY A 32 -6.15 4.80 4.26
CA GLY A 32 -6.10 5.99 5.11
C GLY A 32 -7.46 6.31 5.72
N VAL A 33 -7.46 6.99 6.87
CA VAL A 33 -8.68 7.59 7.45
C VAL A 33 -8.69 9.08 7.14
N ASN A 34 -9.70 9.56 6.42
CA ASN A 34 -9.83 10.96 6.03
C ASN A 34 -10.31 11.86 7.18
N GLY A 35 -10.42 13.18 6.94
CA GLY A 35 -10.86 14.16 7.93
C GLY A 35 -12.28 13.95 8.48
N ASP A 36 -13.13 13.24 7.74
CA ASP A 36 -14.51 12.90 8.14
C ASP A 36 -14.59 11.54 8.87
N GLY A 37 -13.44 10.87 9.06
CA GLY A 37 -13.36 9.56 9.72
C GLY A 37 -13.64 8.36 8.80
N HIS A 38 -13.75 8.57 7.48
CA HIS A 38 -13.97 7.50 6.52
C HIS A 38 -12.66 6.84 6.08
N ARG A 39 -12.70 5.52 5.91
CA ARG A 39 -11.59 4.75 5.34
C ARG A 39 -11.60 4.85 3.81
N GLU A 40 -10.43 5.12 3.24
CA GLU A 40 -10.20 5.22 1.80
C GLU A 40 -8.94 4.45 1.39
N VAL A 41 -8.99 3.71 0.28
CA VAL A 41 -7.80 3.06 -0.29
C VAL A 41 -6.93 4.13 -0.95
N LEU A 42 -5.72 4.31 -0.44
CA LEU A 42 -4.76 5.29 -0.95
C LEU A 42 -3.91 4.73 -2.10
N GLY A 43 -3.69 3.43 -2.11
CA GLY A 43 -2.97 2.75 -3.17
C GLY A 43 -2.91 1.25 -2.98
N MET A 44 -2.63 0.56 -4.08
CA MET A 44 -2.40 -0.87 -4.14
C MET A 44 -1.28 -1.14 -5.15
N GLN A 45 -0.34 -2.02 -4.81
CA GLN A 45 0.74 -2.44 -5.71
C GLN A 45 0.97 -3.94 -5.61
N VAL A 46 1.04 -4.61 -6.76
CA VAL A 46 1.49 -6.01 -6.84
C VAL A 46 3.01 -6.02 -6.95
N ALA A 47 3.67 -6.84 -6.14
CA ALA A 47 5.10 -7.10 -6.18
C ALA A 47 5.35 -8.62 -6.20
N THR A 48 6.34 -9.06 -6.97
CA THR A 48 6.72 -10.48 -7.05
C THR A 48 7.05 -11.06 -5.67
N SER A 49 7.59 -10.25 -4.76
CA SER A 49 7.82 -10.63 -3.36
C SER A 49 7.67 -9.44 -2.43
N GLU A 50 7.28 -9.73 -1.19
CA GLU A 50 7.24 -8.73 -0.13
C GLU A 50 8.65 -8.47 0.39
N THR A 51 9.20 -7.31 0.04
CA THR A 51 10.55 -6.91 0.42
C THR A 51 10.55 -5.47 0.93
N ARG A 52 11.61 -5.09 1.64
CA ARG A 52 11.82 -3.68 2.01
C ARG A 52 11.82 -2.76 0.79
N ALA A 53 12.37 -3.20 -0.34
CA ALA A 53 12.44 -2.42 -1.57
C ALA A 53 11.04 -2.20 -2.19
N SER A 54 10.18 -3.23 -2.20
CA SER A 54 8.81 -3.09 -2.70
C SER A 54 7.99 -2.14 -1.83
N TRP A 55 8.10 -2.24 -0.49
CA TRP A 55 7.45 -1.33 0.44
C TRP A 55 7.94 0.12 0.30
N ASN A 56 9.26 0.34 0.19
CA ASN A 56 9.82 1.67 -0.01
C ASN A 56 9.31 2.32 -1.30
N THR A 57 9.26 1.56 -2.39
CA THR A 57 8.74 2.04 -3.68
C THR A 57 7.27 2.42 -3.56
N PHE A 58 6.47 1.58 -2.91
CA PHE A 58 5.05 1.80 -2.71
C PHE A 58 4.75 3.06 -1.88
N PHE A 59 5.43 3.26 -0.74
CA PHE A 59 5.25 4.47 0.06
C PHE A 59 5.80 5.71 -0.63
N ALA A 60 6.90 5.61 -1.38
CA ALA A 60 7.41 6.73 -2.16
C ALA A 60 6.41 7.18 -3.24
N ASP A 61 5.72 6.25 -3.90
CA ASP A 61 4.63 6.57 -4.83
C ASP A 61 3.49 7.32 -4.13
N LEU A 62 3.06 6.86 -2.95
CA LEU A 62 2.01 7.54 -2.18
C LEU A 62 2.40 8.98 -1.83
N VAL A 63 3.64 9.21 -1.40
CA VAL A 63 4.17 10.55 -1.10
C VAL A 63 4.26 11.40 -2.36
N ALA A 64 4.72 10.83 -3.47
CA ALA A 64 4.76 11.53 -4.76
C ALA A 64 3.36 11.94 -5.26
N ARG A 65 2.32 11.18 -4.89
CA ARG A 65 0.90 11.51 -5.12
C ARG A 65 0.30 12.47 -4.09
N GLY A 66 1.11 13.02 -3.18
CA GLY A 66 0.70 14.05 -2.24
C GLY A 66 0.27 13.54 -0.87
N LEU A 67 0.50 12.26 -0.54
CA LEU A 67 0.29 11.78 0.83
C LEU A 67 1.27 12.49 1.78
N GLY A 68 0.73 13.24 2.73
CA GLY A 68 1.50 13.96 3.73
C GLY A 68 0.72 14.14 5.03
N GLY A 69 1.41 14.52 6.10
CA GLY A 69 0.78 14.77 7.39
C GLY A 69 0.39 13.52 8.19
N VAL A 70 0.72 12.31 7.73
CA VAL A 70 0.51 11.06 8.45
C VAL A 70 1.22 11.10 9.82
N ARG A 71 0.53 10.68 10.88
CA ARG A 71 1.04 10.65 12.27
C ARG A 71 1.23 9.23 12.80
N LEU A 72 0.55 8.25 12.21
CA LEU A 72 0.68 6.84 12.58
C LEU A 72 0.51 5.96 11.35
N VAL A 73 1.40 4.98 11.23
CA VAL A 73 1.29 3.86 10.29
C VAL A 73 1.27 2.57 11.08
N THR A 74 0.34 1.66 10.77
CA THR A 74 0.28 0.31 11.35
C THR A 74 0.23 -0.74 10.27
N SER A 75 0.77 -1.94 10.54
CA SER A 75 0.69 -3.12 9.66
C SER A 75 0.14 -4.31 10.40
#